data_AF-A0A9D8C4R9-F1
#
_entry.id   AF-A0A9D8C4R9-F1
#
_cell.length_a   1.000
_cell.length_b   1.000
_cell.length_c   1.000
_cell.angle_alpha   90.00
_cell.angle_beta   90.00
_cell.angle_gamma   90.00
#
_symmetry.space_group_name_H-M   'P 1'
#
loop_
_entity.id
_entity.type
_entity.pdbx_description
1 polymer ?
#
loop_
_entity_poly.entity_id
_entity_poly.type
_entity_poly.pdbx_seq_one_letter_code
_entity_poly.pdbx_strand_id
1 'polypeptide(L)'
;MPKLVAVILAALLLALPAAGQDFDKGLEAYGRGDYAAALKEWRPLAEQGDAIAQALLGFMYAEGQGVPQDHAEAVKWYRRAAEQGDV
;
A
#
# COMPACT_ATOMS: atom_id res chain seq x y z
N MET A 1 -27.77 7.35 19.40
CA MET A 1 -26.82 8.10 18.55
C MET A 1 -26.01 7.10 17.74
N PRO A 2 -26.29 6.93 16.43
CA PRO A 2 -25.20 6.96 15.44
C PRO A 2 -25.69 7.37 14.03
N LYS A 3 -25.39 8.60 13.57
CA LYS A 3 -25.51 8.99 12.14
C LYS A 3 -24.37 9.90 11.65
N LEU A 4 -23.37 10.19 12.49
CA LEU A 4 -22.27 11.12 12.16
C LEU A 4 -20.99 10.44 11.67
N VAL A 5 -20.75 9.16 11.96
CA VAL A 5 -19.54 8.43 11.49
C VAL A 5 -19.63 8.06 10.00
N ALA A 6 -20.84 7.93 9.44
CA ALA A 6 -21.04 7.61 8.03
C ALA A 6 -20.85 8.80 7.07
N VAL A 7 -20.79 10.03 7.58
CA VAL A 7 -20.78 11.25 6.73
C VAL A 7 -19.35 11.75 6.42
N ILE A 8 -18.32 11.28 7.14
CA ILE A 8 -16.91 11.65 6.84
C ILE A 8 -16.29 10.75 5.76
N LEU A 9 -16.75 9.50 5.59
CA LEU A 9 -16.24 8.62 4.52
C LEU A 9 -16.96 8.80 3.17
N ALA A 10 -18.02 9.62 3.13
CA ALA A 10 -18.71 10.02 1.90
C ALA A 10 -18.15 11.31 1.27
N ALA A 11 -17.01 11.81 1.76
CA ALA A 11 -16.28 12.88 1.09
C ALA A 11 -15.50 12.33 -0.11
N LEU A 12 -16.20 12.34 -1.24
CA LEU A 12 -15.66 12.70 -2.55
C LEU A 12 -15.09 11.56 -3.41
N LEU A 13 -16.02 10.80 -3.95
CA LEU A 13 -15.95 10.13 -5.24
C LEU A 13 -15.51 11.13 -6.34
N LEU A 14 -14.21 11.17 -6.72
CA LEU A 14 -13.69 11.68 -8.01
C LEU A 14 -12.16 11.52 -8.13
N ALA A 15 -11.67 10.28 -8.37
CA ALA A 15 -10.35 10.03 -8.95
C ALA A 15 -10.15 8.56 -9.41
N LEU A 16 -11.00 8.04 -10.32
CA LEU A 16 -10.59 6.93 -11.20
C LEU A 16 -10.11 7.60 -12.50
N PRO A 17 -8.78 7.71 -12.78
CA PRO A 17 -7.84 6.58 -12.87
C PRO A 17 -6.38 6.91 -12.41
N ALA A 18 -6.16 7.46 -11.22
CA ALA A 18 -4.79 7.75 -10.75
C ALA A 18 -4.06 6.51 -10.18
N ALA A 19 -4.80 5.55 -9.61
CA ALA A 19 -4.22 4.41 -8.92
C ALA A 19 -3.31 3.52 -9.80
N GLY A 20 -3.57 3.43 -11.11
CA GLY A 20 -2.73 2.65 -12.04
C GLY A 20 -1.40 3.34 -12.38
N GLN A 21 -1.43 4.63 -12.68
CA GLN A 21 -0.23 5.39 -13.09
C GLN A 21 0.78 5.57 -11.94
N ASP A 22 0.30 5.66 -10.70
CA ASP A 22 1.18 5.86 -9.54
C ASP A 22 1.78 4.54 -9.05
N PHE A 23 1.06 3.42 -9.19
CA PHE A 23 1.59 2.10 -8.88
C PHE A 23 2.72 1.66 -9.82
N ASP A 24 2.56 1.91 -11.12
CA ASP A 24 3.55 1.55 -12.15
C ASP A 24 4.89 2.26 -11.94
N LYS A 25 4.89 3.52 -11.48
CA LYS A 25 6.13 4.24 -11.13
C LYS A 25 6.92 3.52 -10.05
N GLY A 26 6.22 2.97 -9.05
CA GLY A 26 6.84 2.17 -8.01
C GLY A 26 7.46 0.88 -8.55
N LEU A 27 6.76 0.18 -9.47
CA LEU A 27 7.30 -1.02 -10.13
C LEU A 27 8.52 -0.70 -10.99
N GLU A 28 8.47 0.38 -11.75
CA GLU A 28 9.62 0.82 -12.54
C GLU A 28 10.82 1.18 -11.67
N ALA A 29 10.60 1.92 -10.58
CA ALA A 29 11.65 2.24 -9.62
C ALA A 29 12.25 0.97 -9.01
N TYR A 30 11.39 0.04 -8.59
CA TYR A 30 11.79 -1.26 -8.05
C TYR A 30 12.62 -2.07 -9.06
N GLY A 31 12.20 -2.12 -10.33
CA GLY A 31 12.92 -2.78 -11.42
C GLY A 31 14.30 -2.17 -11.71
N ARG A 32 14.48 -0.86 -11.43
CA ARG A 32 15.77 -0.18 -11.47
C ARG A 32 16.63 -0.37 -10.20
N GLY A 33 16.11 -1.06 -9.19
CA GLY A 33 16.75 -1.20 -7.87
C GLY A 33 16.64 0.04 -6.97
N ASP A 34 15.84 1.04 -7.37
CA ASP A 34 15.57 2.22 -6.54
C ASP A 34 14.42 1.92 -5.57
N TYR A 35 14.74 1.15 -4.54
CA TYR A 35 13.79 0.74 -3.52
C TYR A 35 13.26 1.91 -2.70
N ALA A 36 14.04 2.98 -2.52
CA ALA A 36 13.58 4.15 -1.79
C ALA A 36 12.46 4.89 -2.53
N ALA A 37 12.60 5.05 -3.86
CA ALA A 37 11.53 5.59 -4.69
C ALA A 37 10.33 4.65 -4.74
N ALA A 38 10.52 3.35 -4.91
CA ALA A 38 9.42 2.37 -4.91
C ALA A 38 8.60 2.43 -3.61
N LEU A 39 9.28 2.47 -2.45
CA LEU A 39 8.62 2.60 -1.15
C LEU A 39 7.81 3.89 -1.03
N LYS A 40 8.35 5.00 -1.56
CA LYS A 40 7.70 6.30 -1.52
C LYS A 40 6.38 6.28 -2.32
N GLU A 41 6.37 5.64 -3.48
CA GLU A 41 5.17 5.54 -4.32
C GLU A 41 4.13 4.56 -3.74
N TRP A 42 4.56 3.41 -3.21
CA TRP A 42 3.64 2.38 -2.72
C TRP A 42 3.09 2.60 -1.30
N ARG A 43 3.82 3.29 -0.42
CA ARG A 43 3.37 3.55 0.95
C ARG A 43 1.99 4.20 1.04
N PRO A 44 1.70 5.31 0.34
CA PRO A 44 0.37 5.91 0.38
C PRO A 44 -0.72 4.99 -0.18
N LEU A 45 -0.43 4.17 -1.20
CA LEU A 45 -1.38 3.21 -1.75
C LEU A 45 -1.72 2.11 -0.73
N ALA A 46 -0.71 1.57 -0.06
CA ALA A 46 -0.91 0.56 0.98
C ALA A 46 -1.70 1.11 2.18
N GLU A 47 -1.46 2.37 2.55
CA GLU A 47 -2.21 3.09 3.59
C GLU A 47 -3.67 3.35 3.20
N GLN A 48 -3.95 3.53 1.90
CA GLN A 48 -5.31 3.65 1.35
C GLN A 48 -6.04 2.32 1.22
N GLY A 49 -5.37 1.20 1.50
CA GLY A 49 -5.98 -0.12 1.45
C GLY A 49 -5.69 -0.89 0.17
N ASP A 50 -4.79 -0.45 -0.71
CA ASP A 50 -4.44 -1.26 -1.88
C ASP A 50 -3.73 -2.57 -1.46
N ALA A 51 -4.39 -3.71 -1.65
CA ALA A 51 -3.88 -5.01 -1.21
C ALA A 51 -2.54 -5.39 -1.87
N ILE A 52 -2.32 -4.99 -3.12
CA ILE A 52 -1.07 -5.29 -3.84
C ILE A 52 0.06 -4.45 -3.25
N ALA A 53 -0.15 -3.14 -3.05
CA ALA A 53 0.82 -2.27 -2.43
C ALA A 53 1.14 -2.71 -0.98
N GLN A 54 0.14 -3.18 -0.22
CA GLN A 54 0.37 -3.76 1.10
C GLN A 54 1.26 -5.01 1.03
N ALA A 55 1.00 -5.93 0.11
CA ALA A 55 1.85 -7.11 -0.08
C ALA A 55 3.29 -6.72 -0.47
N LEU A 56 3.46 -5.73 -1.33
CA LEU A 56 4.77 -5.23 -1.74
C LEU A 56 5.54 -4.57 -0.59
N LEU A 57 4.89 -3.75 0.24
CA LEU A 57 5.55 -3.24 1.45
C LEU A 57 5.92 -4.36 2.41
N GLY A 58 5.06 -5.37 2.57
CA GLY A 58 5.37 -6.57 3.34
C GLY A 58 6.65 -7.24 2.84
N PHE A 59 6.79 -7.37 1.53
CA PHE A 59 7.98 -7.93 0.89
C PHE A 59 9.22 -7.07 1.11
N MET A 60 9.13 -5.75 0.93
CA MET A 60 10.25 -4.83 1.14
C MET A 60 10.77 -4.88 2.59
N TYR A 61 9.88 -4.96 3.58
CA TYR A 61 10.28 -5.15 4.98
C TYR A 61 10.87 -6.55 5.23
N ALA A 62 10.37 -7.60 4.58
CA ALA A 62 10.90 -8.95 4.73
C ALA A 62 12.32 -9.10 4.18
N GLU A 63 12.63 -8.42 3.07
CA GLU A 63 13.93 -8.47 2.39
C GLU A 63 14.88 -7.32 2.78
N GLY A 64 14.40 -6.33 3.53
CA GLY A 64 15.18 -5.13 3.86
C GLY A 64 15.50 -4.24 2.66
N GLN A 65 14.59 -4.17 1.69
CA GLN A 65 14.76 -3.38 0.47
C GLN A 65 14.26 -1.96 0.67
N GLY A 66 15.19 -0.99 0.68
CA GLY A 66 14.85 0.43 0.90
C GLY A 66 14.40 0.76 2.32
N VAL A 67 14.31 -0.23 3.20
CA VAL A 67 13.98 -0.14 4.63
C VAL A 67 14.84 -1.13 5.42
N PRO A 68 15.08 -0.92 6.73
CA PRO A 68 15.62 -1.98 7.58
C PRO A 68 14.72 -3.22 7.55
N GLN A 69 15.34 -4.40 7.51
CA GLN A 69 14.62 -5.66 7.54
C GLN A 69 13.81 -5.78 8.85
N ASP A 70 12.51 -6.05 8.73
CA ASP A 70 11.61 -6.22 9.85
C ASP A 70 10.47 -7.20 9.48
N HIS A 71 10.63 -8.45 9.90
CA HIS A 71 9.62 -9.48 9.65
C HIS A 71 8.30 -9.23 10.40
N ALA A 72 8.34 -8.56 11.56
CA ALA A 72 7.12 -8.27 12.31
C ALA A 72 6.28 -7.22 11.57
N GLU A 73 6.93 -6.20 11.02
CA GLU A 73 6.26 -5.21 10.17
C GLU A 73 5.77 -5.84 8.85
N ALA A 74 6.58 -6.71 8.23
CA ALA A 74 6.18 -7.45 7.04
C ALA A 74 4.87 -8.23 7.24
N VAL A 75 4.76 -9.00 8.34
CA VAL A 75 3.56 -9.78 8.68
C VAL A 75 2.33 -8.89 8.86
N LYS A 76 2.47 -7.68 9.42
CA LYS A 76 1.34 -6.75 9.56
C LYS A 76 0.80 -6.34 8.19
N TRP A 77 1.68 -6.00 7.26
CA TRP A 77 1.29 -5.60 5.91
C TRP A 77 0.68 -6.76 5.11
N TYR A 78 1.28 -7.95 5.19
CA TYR A 78 0.72 -9.15 4.56
C TYR A 78 -0.65 -9.52 5.11
N ARG A 79 -0.87 -9.39 6.43
CA ARG A 79 -2.18 -9.66 7.03
C ARG A 79 -3.24 -8.72 6.48
N ARG A 80 -2.97 -7.42 6.40
CA ARG A 80 -3.90 -6.43 5.83
C ARG A 80 -4.23 -6.73 4.37
N ALA A 81 -3.25 -7.18 3.58
CA ALA A 81 -3.48 -7.58 2.19
C ALA A 81 -4.38 -8.82 2.12
N ALA A 82 -4.12 -9.83 2.96
CA ALA A 82 -4.89 -11.07 3.00
C ALA A 82 -6.35 -10.88 3.46
N GLU A 83 -6.58 -10.01 4.44
CA GLU A 83 -7.92 -9.68 4.95
C GLU A 83 -8.87 -9.14 3.86
N GLN A 84 -8.35 -8.61 2.75
CA GLN A 84 -9.14 -8.12 1.61
C GLN A 84 -9.47 -9.19 0.58
N GLY A 85 -8.77 -10.33 0.60
CA GLY A 85 -9.02 -11.46 -0.30
C GLY A 85 -9.95 -12.52 0.30
N ASP A 86 -10.27 -12.42 1.59
CA ASP A 86 -11.04 -13.40 2.37
C ASP A 86 -12.52 -13.01 2.52
N VAL A 87 -13.10 -12.37 1.50
CA VAL A 87 -14.50 -11.88 1.48
C VAL A 87 -15.41 -12.70 0.59
#